data_AF-A0A6C0KRS0-F1
#
_entry.id   AF-A0A6C0KRS0-F1
#
_cell.length_a   1.000
_cell.length_b   1.000
_cell.length_c   1.000
_cell.angle_alpha   90.00
_cell.angle_beta   90.00
_cell.angle_gamma   90.00
#
_symmetry.space_group_name_H-M   'P 1'
#
loop_
_entity.id
_entity.type
_entity.pdbx_description
1 polymer ?
#
loop_
_entity_poly.entity_id
_entity_poly.type
_entity_poly.pdbx_seq_one_letter_code
_entity_poly.pdbx_strand_id
1 'polypeptide(L)'
;MAIYLSNIQDAYGPIINGHWEEKEDPQHYDYLTSQFVNPTPQRHILGIIGGNEASLIKGNMVDLESDLRRINIPNTFAPWRQYQPPQKGQKEIVRDNTKVTLKIDVQKAHLPAYQMMGYPAVVAPYPILNEVCMKPEKY
;
A
#
# COMPACT_ATOMS: atom_id res chain seq x y z
N MET A 1 15.97 -26.52 40.29
CA MET A 1 14.87 -26.76 39.31
C MET A 1 14.52 -25.39 38.74
N ALA A 2 14.94 -25.09 37.50
CA ALA A 2 14.67 -23.80 36.88
C ALA A 2 13.22 -23.80 36.36
N ILE A 3 12.41 -22.86 36.86
CA ILE A 3 11.02 -22.70 36.42
C ILE A 3 11.09 -21.94 35.10
N TYR A 4 10.88 -22.64 33.98
CA TYR A 4 10.79 -22.00 32.68
C TYR A 4 9.43 -21.31 32.59
N LEU A 5 9.42 -19.99 32.63
CA LEU A 5 8.25 -19.17 32.31
C LEU A 5 7.97 -19.33 30.81
N SER A 6 7.10 -20.30 30.46
CA SER A 6 6.81 -20.64 29.07
C SER A 6 5.77 -19.72 28.42
N ASN A 7 4.98 -19.00 29.22
CA ASN A 7 3.95 -18.08 28.72
C ASN A 7 4.29 -16.64 29.10
N ILE A 8 4.06 -15.72 28.15
CA ILE A 8 4.25 -14.28 28.33
C ILE A 8 3.44 -13.76 29.53
N GLN A 9 2.24 -14.30 29.76
CA GLN A 9 1.38 -13.93 30.89
C GLN A 9 1.97 -14.26 32.27
N ASP A 10 2.84 -15.28 32.37
CA ASP A 10 3.48 -15.62 33.64
C ASP A 10 4.65 -14.67 33.96
N ALA A 11 5.20 -14.00 32.93
CA ALA A 11 6.28 -13.03 33.07
C ALA A 11 5.78 -11.58 33.26
N TYR A 12 4.65 -11.22 32.62
CA TYR A 12 4.15 -9.84 32.57
C TYR A 12 2.76 -9.66 33.24
N GLY A 13 2.17 -10.73 33.78
CA GLY A 13 0.80 -10.72 34.28
C GLY A 13 -0.24 -10.94 33.17
N PRO A 14 -1.54 -11.07 33.52
CA PRO A 14 -2.59 -11.22 32.52
C PRO A 14 -2.62 -9.98 31.63
N ILE A 15 -2.55 -10.18 30.30
CA ILE A 15 -2.79 -9.10 29.33
C ILE A 15 -4.26 -8.71 29.47
N ILE A 16 -4.51 -7.62 30.16
CA ILE A 16 -5.81 -6.99 30.19
C ILE A 16 -5.86 -6.15 28.89
N ASN A 17 -7.03 -5.86 28.35
CA ASN A 17 -7.17 -5.01 27.14
C ASN A 17 -8.13 -3.86 27.48
N GLY A 18 -7.98 -3.29 28.68
CA GLY A 18 -8.87 -2.24 29.17
C GLY A 18 -8.51 -0.88 28.58
N HIS A 19 -9.51 -0.04 28.30
CA HIS A 19 -9.26 1.35 27.85
C HIS A 19 -8.55 2.23 28.91
N TRP A 20 -8.50 1.79 30.17
CA TRP A 20 -7.86 2.47 31.29
C TRP A 20 -6.44 1.97 31.58
N GLU A 21 -6.02 0.87 30.98
CA GLU A 21 -4.75 0.20 31.26
C GLU A 21 -3.56 0.94 30.68
N GLU A 22 -3.69 1.45 29.46
CA GLU A 22 -2.69 2.31 28.81
C GLU A 22 -2.34 3.55 29.65
N LYS A 23 -3.26 4.00 30.52
CA LYS A 23 -3.04 5.13 31.42
C LYS A 23 -2.44 4.73 32.76
N GLU A 24 -2.81 3.57 33.30
CA GLU A 24 -2.52 3.16 34.68
C GLU A 24 -1.36 2.15 34.79
N ASP A 25 -1.01 1.47 33.70
CA ASP A 25 0.11 0.51 33.69
C ASP A 25 1.45 1.24 33.52
N PRO A 26 2.33 1.25 34.54
CA PRO A 26 3.65 1.86 34.43
C PRO A 26 4.59 1.12 33.46
N GLN A 27 4.22 -0.08 32.99
CA GLN A 27 4.96 -0.83 31.97
C GLN A 27 4.46 -0.58 30.55
N HIS A 28 3.34 0.14 30.37
CA HIS A 28 2.83 0.48 29.06
C HIS A 28 3.74 1.50 28.38
N TYR A 29 4.00 1.30 27.09
CA TYR A 29 4.78 2.21 26.27
C TYR A 29 4.05 2.52 24.97
N ASP A 30 4.02 3.81 24.63
CA ASP A 30 3.43 4.25 23.38
C ASP A 30 4.31 3.84 22.20
N TYR A 31 3.68 3.21 21.21
CA TYR A 31 4.35 2.97 19.96
C TYR A 31 4.30 4.23 19.09
N LEU A 32 5.47 4.73 18.71
CA LEU A 32 5.57 5.79 17.72
C LEU A 32 5.34 5.22 16.32
N THR A 33 4.57 5.92 15.49
CA THR A 33 4.31 5.51 14.10
C THR A 33 5.59 5.34 13.28
N SER A 34 6.64 6.10 13.61
CA SER A 34 7.98 5.99 12.98
C SER A 34 8.67 4.65 13.23
N GLN A 35 8.25 3.89 14.25
CA GLN A 35 8.78 2.55 14.50
C GLN A 35 8.27 1.54 13.44
N PHE A 36 7.10 1.79 12.87
CA PHE A 36 6.46 0.89 11.91
C PHE A 36 6.49 1.41 10.47
N VAL A 37 6.54 2.73 10.29
CA VAL A 37 6.42 3.38 8.98
C VAL A 37 7.68 4.17 8.68
N ASN A 38 8.26 3.92 7.51
CA ASN A 38 9.38 4.70 7.02
C ASN A 38 8.92 6.15 6.72
N PRO A 39 9.67 7.18 7.14
CA PRO A 39 9.34 8.58 6.88
C PRO A 39 9.23 8.90 5.38
N THR A 40 9.93 8.15 4.53
CA THR A 40 9.85 8.21 3.07
C THR A 40 9.35 6.88 2.53
N PRO A 41 8.02 6.65 2.48
CA PRO A 41 7.48 5.40 1.98
C PRO A 41 7.70 5.27 0.48
N GLN A 42 8.17 4.11 0.05
CA GLN A 42 8.48 3.80 -1.35
C GLN A 42 7.99 2.38 -1.71
N ARG A 43 7.89 2.12 -3.02
CA ARG A 43 7.42 0.86 -3.60
C ARG A 43 8.57 -0.03 -4.04
N HIS A 44 8.47 -1.31 -3.80
CA HIS A 44 9.45 -2.28 -4.24
C HIS A 44 9.39 -2.48 -5.77
N ILE A 45 10.54 -2.35 -6.45
CA ILE A 45 10.61 -2.48 -7.92
C ILE A 45 10.07 -3.81 -8.46
N LEU A 46 10.15 -4.90 -7.69
CA LEU A 46 9.62 -6.21 -8.11
C LEU A 46 8.09 -6.35 -7.95
N GLY A 47 7.40 -5.33 -7.45
CA GLY A 47 5.93 -5.31 -7.36
C GLY A 47 5.36 -6.37 -6.43
N ILE A 48 5.61 -6.22 -5.13
CA ILE A 48 5.00 -7.09 -4.10
C ILE A 48 3.48 -6.85 -4.08
N ILE A 49 2.68 -7.87 -3.84
CA ILE A 49 1.22 -7.69 -3.70
C ILE A 49 0.93 -7.28 -2.25
N GLY A 50 0.81 -5.97 -2.00
CA GLY A 50 0.34 -5.43 -0.72
C GLY A 50 1.13 -4.23 -0.19
N GLY A 51 0.62 -3.63 0.89
CA GLY A 51 1.25 -2.48 1.54
C GLY A 51 1.39 -1.28 0.61
N ASN A 52 2.58 -0.66 0.59
CA ASN A 52 2.90 0.53 -0.23
C ASN A 52 2.70 0.33 -1.74
N GLU A 53 2.61 -0.91 -2.23
CA GLU A 53 2.31 -1.21 -3.64
C GLU A 53 0.86 -0.93 -4.01
N ALA A 54 -0.05 -1.06 -3.05
CA ALA A 54 -1.42 -0.62 -3.21
C ALA A 54 -1.45 0.90 -3.25
N SER A 55 -1.80 1.43 -4.41
CA SER A 55 -1.74 2.86 -4.65
C SER A 55 -2.96 3.54 -4.08
N LEU A 56 -2.73 4.52 -3.23
CA LEU A 56 -3.79 5.35 -2.68
C LEU A 56 -4.34 6.27 -3.76
N ILE A 57 -5.52 6.85 -3.51
CA ILE A 57 -6.03 7.90 -4.38
C ILE A 57 -5.32 9.22 -4.11
N LYS A 58 -5.26 10.06 -5.14
CA LYS A 58 -4.76 11.42 -5.05
C LYS A 58 -5.74 12.35 -4.33
N GLY A 59 -7.05 12.07 -4.45
CA GLY A 59 -8.10 12.77 -3.72
C GLY A 59 -8.16 12.40 -2.24
N ASN A 60 -9.19 12.90 -1.56
CA ASN A 60 -9.45 12.58 -0.17
C ASN A 60 -9.96 11.13 -0.01
N MET A 61 -9.25 10.31 0.79
CA MET A 61 -9.61 8.91 1.06
C MET A 61 -10.99 8.79 1.71
N VAL A 62 -11.34 9.71 2.62
CA VAL A 62 -12.61 9.66 3.35
C VAL A 62 -13.80 9.80 2.40
N ASP A 63 -13.68 10.64 1.38
CA ASP A 63 -14.75 10.87 0.41
C ASP A 63 -14.94 9.66 -0.50
N LEU A 64 -13.83 9.03 -0.92
CA LEU A 64 -13.89 7.78 -1.67
C LEU A 64 -14.52 6.66 -0.85
N GLU A 65 -14.08 6.45 0.39
CA GLU A 65 -14.65 5.42 1.26
C GLU A 65 -16.14 5.64 1.51
N SER A 66 -16.54 6.90 1.70
CA SER A 66 -17.94 7.28 1.87
C SER A 66 -18.76 7.03 0.61
N ASP A 67 -18.19 7.26 -0.58
CA ASP A 67 -18.83 6.93 -1.87
C ASP A 67 -18.96 5.40 -2.07
N LEU A 68 -17.90 4.64 -1.76
CA LEU A 68 -17.90 3.17 -1.82
C LEU A 68 -18.91 2.55 -0.84
N ARG A 69 -19.06 3.14 0.35
CA ARG A 69 -20.10 2.78 1.33
C ARG A 69 -21.50 3.31 0.98
N ARG A 70 -21.65 3.99 -0.16
CA ARG A 70 -22.90 4.57 -0.68
C ARG A 70 -23.53 5.63 0.22
N ILE A 71 -22.76 6.26 1.10
CA ILE A 71 -23.25 7.31 2.01
C ILE A 71 -23.53 8.60 1.24
N ASN A 72 -22.69 8.90 0.25
CA ASN A 72 -22.78 10.12 -0.56
C ASN A 72 -23.84 10.06 -1.67
N ILE A 73 -24.56 8.94 -1.79
CA ILE A 73 -25.54 8.68 -2.84
C ILE A 73 -26.96 8.86 -2.28
N PRO A 74 -27.86 9.61 -2.94
CA PRO A 74 -29.23 9.75 -2.46
C PRO A 74 -29.97 8.41 -2.51
N ASN A 75 -30.67 8.09 -1.43
CA ASN A 75 -31.49 6.88 -1.34
C ASN A 75 -32.73 7.01 -2.23
N THR A 76 -32.60 6.60 -3.50
CA THR A 76 -33.66 6.69 -4.51
C THR A 76 -33.67 5.43 -5.39
N PHE A 77 -34.84 5.09 -5.92
CA PHE A 77 -35.02 3.97 -6.84
C PHE A 77 -34.68 4.32 -8.31
N ALA A 78 -34.36 5.58 -8.60
CA ALA A 78 -33.99 6.02 -9.95
C ALA A 78 -32.64 5.40 -10.37
N PRO A 79 -32.57 4.56 -11.43
CA PRO A 79 -31.34 3.84 -11.79
C PRO A 79 -30.15 4.75 -12.08
N TRP A 80 -30.39 5.93 -12.66
CA TRP A 80 -29.34 6.91 -12.98
C TRP A 80 -28.77 7.64 -11.75
N ARG A 81 -29.47 7.59 -10.60
CA ARG A 81 -29.00 8.15 -9.32
C ARG A 81 -28.35 7.10 -8.42
N GLN A 82 -28.43 5.83 -8.78
CA GLN A 82 -27.74 4.76 -8.07
C GLN A 82 -26.24 4.77 -8.41
N TYR A 83 -25.46 3.97 -7.68
CA TYR A 83 -24.04 3.81 -7.97
C TYR A 83 -23.85 3.34 -9.42
N GLN A 84 -23.14 4.16 -10.20
CA GLN A 84 -22.68 3.82 -11.54
C GLN A 84 -21.16 3.72 -11.47
N PRO A 85 -20.56 2.63 -11.99
CA PRO A 85 -19.12 2.54 -12.07
C PRO A 85 -18.58 3.67 -12.96
N PRO A 86 -17.46 4.31 -12.59
CA PRO A 86 -16.82 5.29 -13.44
C PRO A 86 -16.44 4.66 -14.78
N GLN A 87 -16.57 5.42 -15.87
CA GLN A 87 -16.16 4.96 -17.19
C GLN A 87 -14.63 4.74 -17.24
N LYS A 88 -14.17 3.85 -18.12
CA LYS A 88 -12.74 3.55 -18.26
C LYS A 88 -11.97 4.82 -18.63
N GLY A 89 -11.07 5.26 -17.75
CA GLY A 89 -10.26 6.48 -17.93
C GLY A 89 -10.85 7.74 -17.29
N GLN A 90 -12.04 7.65 -16.69
CA GLN A 90 -12.60 8.73 -15.89
C GLN A 90 -11.75 8.94 -14.63
N LYS A 91 -11.27 10.17 -14.44
CA LYS A 91 -10.38 10.55 -13.36
C LYS A 91 -11.12 11.01 -12.10
N GLU A 92 -12.33 11.54 -12.29
CA GLU A 92 -13.10 12.15 -11.21
C GLU A 92 -14.52 11.58 -11.16
N ILE A 93 -15.00 11.30 -9.95
CA ILE A 93 -16.40 10.99 -9.68
C ILE A 93 -17.05 12.28 -9.22
N VAL A 94 -18.07 12.72 -9.94
CA VAL A 94 -18.87 13.90 -9.58
C VAL A 94 -20.22 13.41 -9.06
N ARG A 95 -20.56 13.80 -7.84
CA ARG A 95 -21.87 13.56 -7.21
C ARG A 95 -22.54 14.89 -6.98
N ASP A 96 -23.49 15.21 -7.86
CA ASP A 96 -24.33 16.39 -7.72
C ASP A 96 -25.63 16.01 -7.03
N ASN A 97 -25.72 16.31 -5.74
CA ASN A 97 -26.92 16.18 -4.94
C ASN A 97 -27.47 17.57 -4.57
N THR A 98 -28.75 17.65 -4.19
CA THR A 98 -29.41 18.92 -3.86
C THR A 98 -28.77 19.63 -2.66
N LYS A 99 -28.15 18.87 -1.75
CA LYS A 99 -27.51 19.40 -0.54
C LYS A 99 -25.99 19.49 -0.63
N VAL A 100 -25.36 18.68 -1.48
CA VAL A 100 -23.90 18.55 -1.52
C VAL A 100 -23.47 18.26 -2.95
N THR A 101 -22.51 19.03 -3.45
CA THR A 101 -21.78 18.78 -4.69
C THR A 101 -20.39 18.25 -4.32
N LEU A 102 -20.13 16.96 -4.53
CA LEU A 102 -18.85 16.33 -4.22
C LEU A 102 -18.10 15.98 -5.51
N LYS A 103 -16.82 16.32 -5.55
CA LYS A 103 -15.89 15.93 -6.62
C LYS A 103 -14.76 15.12 -6.00
N ILE A 104 -14.65 13.86 -6.41
CA ILE A 104 -13.69 12.90 -5.86
C ILE A 104 -12.69 12.55 -6.97
N ASP A 105 -11.42 12.91 -6.80
CA ASP A 105 -10.34 12.50 -7.69
C ASP A 105 -9.90 11.06 -7.37
N VAL A 106 -10.13 10.16 -8.32
CA VAL A 106 -9.86 8.71 -8.21
C VAL A 106 -8.54 8.34 -8.90
N GLN A 107 -7.75 9.32 -9.34
CA GLN A 107 -6.41 9.06 -9.85
C GLN A 107 -5.55 8.37 -8.79
N LYS A 108 -4.83 7.33 -9.20
CA LYS A 108 -3.92 6.60 -8.33
C LYS A 108 -2.65 7.43 -8.10
N ALA A 109 -2.34 7.71 -6.84
CA ALA A 109 -1.10 8.30 -6.39
C ALA A 109 -0.11 7.17 -6.07
N HIS A 110 0.68 6.81 -7.07
CA HIS A 110 1.73 5.80 -6.92
C HIS A 110 2.95 6.38 -6.20
N LEU A 111 3.43 5.71 -5.15
CA LEU A 111 4.72 6.04 -4.53
C LEU A 111 5.88 5.77 -5.51
N PRO A 112 7.05 6.41 -5.36
CA PRO A 112 8.20 6.10 -6.22
C PRO A 112 8.69 4.67 -6.01
N ALA A 113 9.14 4.01 -7.08
CA ALA A 113 9.72 2.68 -7.01
C ALA A 113 11.20 2.74 -6.62
N TYR A 114 11.65 1.80 -5.79
CA TYR A 114 13.03 1.64 -5.37
C TYR A 114 13.41 0.17 -5.24
N GLN A 115 14.72 -0.08 -5.28
CA GLN A 115 15.29 -1.41 -5.10
C GLN A 115 15.77 -1.55 -3.66
N MET A 116 15.03 -2.28 -2.82
CA MET A 116 15.48 -2.63 -1.46
C MET A 116 16.67 -3.57 -1.48
N MET A 117 16.65 -4.52 -2.42
CA MET A 117 17.60 -5.63 -2.45
C MET A 117 18.73 -5.31 -3.42
N GLY A 118 19.94 -5.09 -2.89
CA GLY A 118 21.14 -4.98 -3.73
C GLY A 118 21.47 -6.34 -4.34
N TYR A 119 21.40 -6.46 -5.68
CA TYR A 119 21.94 -7.63 -6.36
C TYR A 119 23.47 -7.55 -6.39
N PRO A 120 24.18 -8.65 -6.16
CA PRO A 120 25.62 -8.66 -6.36
C PRO A 120 25.93 -8.32 -7.83
N ALA A 121 27.03 -7.60 -8.05
CA ALA A 121 27.50 -7.34 -9.41
C ALA A 121 27.84 -8.68 -10.09
N VAL A 122 27.06 -9.06 -11.10
CA VAL A 122 27.41 -10.20 -11.96
C VAL A 122 28.31 -9.66 -13.05
N VAL A 123 29.51 -10.22 -13.18
CA VAL A 123 30.38 -9.93 -14.32
C VAL A 123 29.67 -10.30 -15.61
N ALA A 124 29.66 -9.38 -16.58
CA ALA A 124 29.10 -9.65 -17.89
C ALA A 124 29.79 -10.87 -18.53
N PRO A 125 29.06 -11.70 -19.31
CA PRO A 125 29.69 -12.81 -20.02
C PRO A 125 30.73 -12.27 -21.00
N TYR A 126 31.74 -13.10 -21.32
CA TYR A 126 32.68 -12.78 -22.37
C TYR A 126 31.93 -12.45 -23.68
N PRO A 127 32.44 -11.49 -24.47
CA PRO A 127 31.81 -11.16 -25.74
C PRO A 127 31.72 -12.41 -26.63
N ILE A 128 30.59 -12.57 -27.30
CA ILE A 128 30.41 -13.65 -28.28
C ILE A 128 31.42 -13.40 -29.40
N LEU A 129 32.44 -14.27 -29.49
CA LEU A 129 33.35 -14.28 -30.62
C LEU A 129 32.66 -15.01 -31.77
N ASN A 130 32.37 -14.28 -32.85
CA ASN A 130 31.91 -14.88 -34.09
C ASN A 130 33.12 -15.42 -34.85
N GLU A 131 33.51 -16.65 -34.53
CA GLU A 131 34.52 -17.39 -35.30
C GLU A 131 33.90 -17.82 -36.65
N VAL A 132 33.79 -16.86 -37.57
CA VAL A 132 33.47 -17.18 -38.96
C VAL A 132 34.71 -17.81 -39.59
N CYS A 133 34.57 -19.01 -40.12
CA CYS A 133 35.57 -19.61 -40.98
C CYS A 133 35.66 -18.75 -42.27
N MET A 134 36.51 -17.72 -42.26
CA MET A 134 36.81 -16.95 -43.46
C MET A 134 37.61 -17.85 -44.39
N LYS A 135 37.03 -18.22 -45.53
CA LYS A 135 37.76 -18.93 -46.58
C LYS A 135 38.91 -18.01 -47.04
N PRO A 136 40.19 -18.40 -46.88
CA PRO A 136 41.33 -17.52 -47.14
C PRO A 136 41.62 -17.25 -48.62
N GLU A 137 40.79 -17.76 -49.53
CA GLU A 137 41.05 -17.73 -50.97
C GLU A 137 39.99 -16.93 -51.73
N LYS A 138 40.28 -15.64 -51.97
CA LYS A 138 40.04 -15.01 -53.28
C LYS A 138 40.78 -13.67 -53.43
N TYR A 139 42.12 -13.70 -53.49
CA TYR A 139 42.96 -12.87 -54.37
C TYR A 139 44.26 -13.61 -54.64
#